data_AF-A0A2E9RS34-F1
#
_entry.id   AF-A0A2E9RS34-F1
#
_cell.length_a   1.000
_cell.length_b   1.000
_cell.length_c   1.000
_cell.angle_alpha   90.00
_cell.angle_beta   90.00
_cell.angle_gamma   90.00
#
_symmetry.space_group_name_H-M   'P 1'
#
loop_
_entity.id
_entity.type
_entity.pdbx_description
1 polymer ?
#
loop_
_entity_poly.entity_id
_entity_poly.type
_entity_poly.pdbx_seq_one_letter_code
_entity_poly.pdbx_strand_id
1 'polypeptide(L)' 'MLKTRLSKILALIFFFALIMGPGPGLYLVNPSHDNPCSTTFLGMPILFAWSSFWFFVQAGVVLVAYRKLWAKSDNLEE' A
#
# COMPACT_ATOMS: atom_id res chain seq x y z
N MET A 1 0.14 -25.58 -1.92
CA MET A 1 0.09 -24.87 -0.61
C MET A 1 0.82 -23.52 -0.59
N LEU A 2 2.06 -23.40 -1.09
CA LEU A 2 2.84 -22.15 -0.99
C LEU A 2 2.22 -20.97 -1.78
N LYS A 3 1.72 -21.21 -2.99
CA LYS A 3 1.00 -20.20 -3.80
C LYS A 3 -0.23 -19.64 -3.07
N THR A 4 -1.04 -20.50 -2.45
CA THR A 4 -2.24 -20.11 -1.70
C THR A 4 -1.93 -19.28 -0.46
N ARG A 5 -0.84 -19.63 0.27
CA ARG A 5 -0.34 -18.84 1.40
C ARG A 5 0.18 -17.48 0.95
N LEU A 6 0.95 -17.45 -0.14
CA LEU A 6 1.48 -16.21 -0.71
C LEU A 6 0.35 -15.28 -1.17
N SER A 7 -0.65 -15.76 -1.91
CA SER A 7 -1.83 -14.98 -2.29
C SER A 7 -2.54 -14.38 -1.08
N LYS A 8 -2.76 -15.17 -0.01
CA LYS A 8 -3.39 -14.68 1.21
C LYS A 8 -2.58 -13.56 1.87
N ILE A 9 -1.26 -13.72 1.97
CA ILE A 9 -0.38 -12.71 2.54
C ILE A 9 -0.40 -11.43 1.69
N LEU A 10 -0.28 -11.55 0.36
CA LEU A 10 -0.33 -10.40 -0.54
C LEU A 10 -1.67 -9.67 -0.46
N ALA A 11 -2.79 -10.41 -0.42
CA ALA A 11 -4.11 -9.81 -0.25
C ALA A 11 -4.21 -9.05 1.09
N LEU A 12 -3.73 -9.65 2.19
CA LEU A 12 -3.72 -8.99 3.50
C LEU A 12 -2.92 -7.69 3.49
N ILE A 13 -1.71 -7.72 2.91
CA ILE A 13 -0.84 -6.53 2.78
C ILE A 13 -1.52 -5.47 1.91
N PHE A 14 -2.19 -5.87 0.83
CA PHE A 14 -2.92 -4.96 -0.05
C PHE A 14 -4.05 -4.24 0.69
N PHE A 15 -4.90 -4.99 1.40
CA PHE A 15 -6.00 -4.42 2.19
C PHE A 15 -5.47 -3.53 3.31
N PHE A 16 -4.40 -3.94 3.98
CA PHE A 16 -3.76 -3.11 5.00
C PHE A 16 -3.26 -1.78 4.41
N ALA A 17 -2.57 -1.83 3.27
CA ALA A 17 -2.12 -0.63 2.57
C ALA A 17 -3.30 0.27 2.14
N LEU A 18 -4.42 -0.33 1.72
CA LEU A 18 -5.62 0.39 1.32
C LEU A 18 -6.30 1.10 2.50
N ILE A 19 -6.24 0.54 3.71
CA ILE A 19 -6.75 1.19 4.92
C ILE A 19 -5.77 2.28 5.39
N MET A 20 -4.46 2.01 5.32
CA MET A 20 -3.43 2.93 5.84
C MET A 20 -3.18 4.16 4.96
N GLY A 21 -3.42 4.07 3.64
CA GLY A 21 -3.23 5.19 2.72
C GLY A 21 -4.31 6.28 2.85
N PRO A 22 -5.50 6.09 2.26
CA PRO A 22 -6.59 7.06 2.31
C PRO A 22 -7.44 7.03 3.60
N GLY A 23 -7.32 5.99 4.43
CA GLY A 23 -8.15 5.79 5.62
C GLY A 23 -7.49 6.27 6.92
N PRO A 24 -7.64 5.54 8.05
CA PRO A 24 -7.20 6.00 9.37
C PRO A 24 -5.68 6.25 9.49
N GLY A 25 -4.86 5.70 8.60
CA GLY A 25 -3.42 5.96 8.60
C GLY A 25 -3.06 7.41 8.30
N LEU A 26 -3.97 8.19 7.70
CA LEU A 26 -3.78 9.63 7.50
C LEU A 26 -3.63 10.39 8.82
N TYR A 27 -4.31 9.96 9.88
CA TYR A 27 -4.23 10.60 11.21
C TYR A 27 -2.87 10.38 11.89
N LEU A 28 -2.07 9.39 11.44
CA LEU A 28 -0.71 9.18 11.94
C LEU A 28 0.25 10.27 11.45
N VAL A 29 0.04 10.77 10.23
CA VAL A 29 0.88 11.79 9.61
C VAL A 29 0.27 13.19 9.70
N ASN A 30 -1.01 13.30 10.07
CA ASN A 30 -1.71 14.56 10.31
C ASN A 30 -2.56 14.51 11.60
N PRO A 31 -1.93 14.53 12.79
CA PRO A 31 -2.64 14.37 14.06
C PRO A 31 -3.34 15.65 14.57
N SER A 32 -3.40 16.74 13.82
CA SER A 32 -3.97 18.02 14.28
C SER A 32 -4.95 18.60 13.27
N HIS A 33 -6.25 18.40 13.51
CA HIS A 33 -7.31 19.16 12.83
C HIS A 33 -7.51 20.56 13.47
N ASP A 34 -7.10 20.76 14.72
CA ASP A 34 -7.47 21.94 15.51
C ASP A 34 -6.45 23.09 15.48
N ASN A 35 -5.26 22.88 14.90
CA ASN A 35 -4.21 23.90 14.80
C ASN A 35 -3.77 24.10 13.33
N PRO A 36 -4.53 24.87 12.52
CA PRO A 36 -4.22 25.07 11.10
C PRO A 36 -2.94 25.87 10.82
N CYS A 37 -2.30 26.43 11.85
CA CYS A 37 -1.25 27.45 11.72
C CYS A 37 0.20 26.90 11.73
N SER A 38 0.47 25.70 12.28
CA SER A 38 1.84 25.19 12.41
C SER A 38 2.28 24.20 11.33
N THR A 39 1.37 23.72 10.48
CA THR A 39 1.65 22.58 9.56
C THR A 39 1.62 22.94 8.07
N THR A 40 1.36 24.18 7.69
CA THR A 40 0.96 24.55 6.32
C THR A 40 2.03 24.32 5.25
N PHE A 41 3.33 24.36 5.60
CA PHE A 41 4.40 24.20 4.59
C PHE A 41 4.80 22.74 4.33
N LEU A 42 4.89 21.91 5.38
CA LEU A 42 5.35 20.53 5.29
C LEU A 42 4.23 19.49 5.40
N GLY A 43 3.06 19.85 5.93
CA GLY A 43 1.93 18.93 6.09
C GLY A 43 1.47 18.36 4.74
N MET A 44 1.20 19.21 3.76
CA MET A 44 0.79 18.79 2.41
C MET A 44 1.82 17.85 1.75
N PRO A 45 3.12 18.19 1.66
CA PRO A 45 4.13 17.26 1.14
C PRO A 45 4.19 15.92 1.88
N ILE A 46 4.06 15.92 3.20
CA ILE A 46 4.07 14.69 4.01
C ILE A 46 2.84 13.82 3.69
N LEU A 47 1.66 14.42 3.53
CA LEU A 47 0.45 13.70 3.14
C LEU A 47 0.61 13.06 1.76
N PHE A 48 1.13 13.79 0.78
CA PHE A 48 1.42 13.25 -0.54
C PHE A 48 2.45 12.14 -0.49
N ALA A 49 3.56 12.32 0.24
CA ALA A 49 4.58 11.29 0.40
C ALA A 49 4.02 10.01 1.05
N TRP A 50 3.15 10.16 2.05
CA TRP A 50 2.46 9.05 2.71
C TRP A 50 1.52 8.30 1.75
N SER A 51 0.66 9.02 1.03
CA SER A 51 -0.23 8.41 0.04
C SER A 51 0.56 7.72 -1.07
N SER A 52 1.58 8.38 -1.62
CA SER A 52 2.46 7.83 -2.65
C SER A 52 3.16 6.57 -2.16
N PHE A 53 3.67 6.56 -0.92
CA PHE A 53 4.28 5.38 -0.33
C PHE A 53 3.33 4.18 -0.34
N TRP A 54 2.09 4.34 0.12
CA TRP A 54 1.11 3.25 0.14
C TRP A 54 0.69 2.80 -1.26
N PHE A 55 0.63 3.71 -2.23
CA PHE A 55 0.46 3.36 -3.65
C PHE A 55 1.61 2.49 -4.17
N PHE A 56 2.86 2.81 -3.83
CA PHE A 56 4.00 1.98 -4.20
C PHE A 56 3.96 0.60 -3.54
N VAL A 57 3.52 0.50 -2.29
CA VAL A 57 3.31 -0.79 -1.61
C VAL A 57 2.28 -1.63 -2.38
N GLN A 58 1.14 -1.05 -2.76
CA GLN A 58 0.11 -1.74 -3.55
C GLN A 58 0.63 -2.16 -4.93
N ALA A 59 1.32 -1.28 -5.64
CA ALA A 59 1.93 -1.58 -6.93
C ALA A 59 2.96 -2.73 -6.81
N GLY A 60 3.78 -2.72 -5.75
CA GLY A 60 4.72 -3.79 -5.45
C GLY A 60 4.03 -5.13 -5.20
N VAL A 61 2.92 -5.14 -4.46
CA VAL A 61 2.10 -6.35 -4.26
C VAL A 61 1.58 -6.89 -5.58
N VAL A 62 1.03 -6.03 -6.45
CA VAL A 62 0.54 -6.44 -7.78
C VAL A 62 1.67 -6.97 -8.65
N LEU A 63 2.84 -6.33 -8.65
CA LEU A 63 4.00 -6.78 -9.41
C LEU A 63 4.50 -8.15 -8.94
N VAL A 64 4.54 -8.38 -7.62
CA VAL A 64 4.93 -9.68 -7.06
C VAL A 64 3.88 -10.74 -7.39
N ALA A 65 2.59 -10.41 -7.33
CA ALA A 65 1.52 -11.32 -7.74
C ALA A 65 1.67 -11.70 -9.22
N TYR A 66 1.88 -10.72 -10.09
CA TYR A 66 2.12 -10.96 -11.51
C TYR A 66 3.32 -11.88 -11.74
N ARG A 67 4.48 -11.59 -11.15
CA ARG A 67 5.70 -12.39 -11.41
C ARG A 67 5.67 -13.78 -10.79
N LYS A 68 5.11 -13.95 -9.58
CA LYS A 68 5.20 -15.21 -8.82
C LYS A 68 3.96 -16.08 -8.86
N LEU A 69 2.79 -15.51 -9.09
CA LEU A 69 1.53 -16.26 -9.15
C LEU A 69 1.10 -16.48 -10.60
N TRP A 70 1.03 -15.40 -11.40
CA TRP A 70 0.51 -15.44 -12.78
C TRP A 70 1.56 -15.86 -13.82
N ALA A 71 2.70 -15.18 -13.92
CA ALA A 71 3.74 -15.53 -14.90
C ALA A 71 4.36 -16.92 -14.66
N LYS A 72 4.38 -17.40 -13.41
CA LYS A 72 4.86 -18.76 -13.07
C LYS A 72 3.78 -19.84 -13.26
N SER A 73 2.49 -19.51 -13.39
CA SER A 73 1.50 -20.51 -13.81
C SER A 73 1.59 -20.78 -15.30
N ASP A 74 1.79 -19.76 -16.13
CA ASP A 74 1.78 -19.91 -17.59
C ASP A 74 2.98 -20.72 -18.12
N ASN A 75 4.16 -20.61 -17.48
CA ASN A 75 5.38 -21.33 -17.90
C ASN A 75 5.42 -22.82 -17.50
N LEU A 76 4.35 -23.38 -16.91
CA LEU A 76 4.26 -24.80 -16.55
C LEU A 76 3.20 -25.56 -17.38
N GLU A 77 2.56 -24.88 -18.33
CA GLU A 77 1.58 -25.46 -19.26
C GLU A 77 2.13 -25.65 -20.69
N GLU A 78 3.41 -25.34 -20.95
CA GLU A 78 4.14 -25.74 -22.16
C GLU A 78 5.03 -26.98 -21.93
#